data_AF-A0A1J0KII8-F1
#
_entry.id   AF-A0A1J0KII8-F1
#
_cell.length_a   1.000
_cell.length_b   1.000
_cell.length_c   1.000
_cell.angle_alpha   90.00
_cell.angle_beta   90.00
_cell.angle_gamma   90.00
#
_symmetry.space_group_name_H-M   'P 1'
#
loop_
_entity.id
_entity.type
_entity.pdbx_description
1 polymer ?
#
loop_
_entity_poly.entity_id
_entity_poly.type
_entity_poly.pdbx_seq_one_letter_code
_entity_poly.pdbx_strand_id
1 'polypeptide(L)'
;MVFLVLLLLLLSFISNNVLVWWSVFLLMTIIFCFLSKEDLSYSSLINYFVIQETLGLFFLVFNAYFLQFVVVMMKMGVSPLHFWVFSVTNGLGSLMMMWFLTFQKMPFFPVLIQIFNWSSILLLISGIVLCFVQLFLLKGYKNMMIVSSTESLNWILLMLFFSMFDTIFLFLYYFFFMMFLMPYFVKKEGLFFNWEMVLVFMNVPLTVNFFIKIFSLFELFKLEGIILLLMMFLMFMTAISLSVWMVNLSTIIEKSELNSGTIFYYMVLPLMVLMVV
;
A
#
# COMPACT_ATOMS: atom_id res chain seq x y z
N MET A 1 4.81 2.87 -20.98
CA MET A 1 4.32 1.94 -19.93
C MET A 1 3.20 2.52 -19.10
N VAL A 2 3.34 3.72 -18.51
CA VAL A 2 2.29 4.33 -17.67
C VAL A 2 0.92 4.43 -18.37
N PHE A 3 0.88 4.90 -19.63
CA PHE A 3 -0.37 4.97 -20.40
C PHE A 3 -1.05 3.60 -20.55
N LEU A 4 -0.27 2.53 -20.71
CA LEU A 4 -0.80 1.18 -20.83
C LEU A 4 -1.38 0.71 -19.49
N VAL A 5 -0.74 1.02 -18.36
CA VAL A 5 -1.30 0.75 -17.02
C VAL A 5 -2.62 1.50 -16.80
N LEU A 6 -2.72 2.76 -17.23
CA LEU A 6 -3.97 3.53 -17.16
C LEU A 6 -5.08 2.92 -18.03
N LEU A 7 -4.73 2.44 -19.22
CA LEU A 7 -5.68 1.74 -20.10
C LEU A 7 -6.16 0.42 -19.46
N LEU A 8 -5.27 -0.33 -18.82
CA LEU A 8 -5.62 -1.54 -18.09
C LEU A 8 -6.53 -1.25 -16.89
N LEU A 9 -6.31 -0.14 -16.18
CA LEU A 9 -7.21 0.32 -15.13
C LEU A 9 -8.60 0.63 -15.71
N LEU A 10 -8.70 1.37 -16.81
CA LEU A 10 -9.99 1.67 -17.45
C LEU A 10 -10.70 0.39 -17.90
N LEU A 11 -9.97 -0.56 -18.48
CA LEU A 11 -10.51 -1.85 -18.89
C LEU A 11 -11.08 -2.64 -17.69
N SER A 12 -10.39 -2.61 -16.54
CA SER A 12 -10.87 -3.27 -15.32
C SER A 12 -12.14 -2.64 -14.74
N PHE A 13 -12.32 -1.32 -14.88
CA PHE A 13 -13.57 -0.65 -14.47
C PHE A 13 -14.76 -1.00 -15.37
N ILE A 14 -14.54 -1.07 -16.69
CA ILE A 14 -15.62 -1.26 -17.66
C ILE A 14 -16.07 -2.73 -17.73
N SER A 15 -15.14 -3.67 -17.55
CA SER A 15 -15.42 -5.09 -17.71
C SER A 15 -15.85 -5.75 -16.40
N ASN A 16 -16.84 -6.65 -16.48
CA ASN A 16 -17.25 -7.51 -15.38
C ASN A 16 -16.96 -9.00 -15.67
N ASN A 17 -16.02 -9.26 -16.59
CA ASN A 17 -15.70 -10.61 -17.04
C ASN A 17 -14.41 -11.09 -16.37
N VAL A 18 -14.50 -12.19 -15.62
CA VAL A 18 -13.36 -12.81 -14.90
C VAL A 18 -12.18 -13.09 -15.84
N LEU A 19 -12.45 -13.52 -17.08
CA LEU A 19 -11.40 -13.75 -18.09
C LEU A 19 -10.67 -12.46 -18.52
N VAL A 20 -11.40 -11.34 -18.58
CA VAL A 20 -10.80 -10.03 -18.92
C VAL A 20 -9.96 -9.53 -17.75
N TRP A 21 -10.44 -9.68 -16.51
CA TRP A 21 -9.63 -9.33 -15.34
C TRP A 21 -8.36 -10.18 -15.24
N TRP A 22 -8.46 -11.49 -15.53
CA TRP A 22 -7.29 -12.35 -15.55
C TRP A 22 -6.26 -11.92 -16.61
N SER A 23 -6.71 -11.57 -17.83
CA SER A 23 -5.78 -11.11 -18.87
C SER A 23 -5.12 -9.78 -18.50
N VAL A 24 -5.84 -8.87 -17.83
CA VAL A 24 -5.26 -7.64 -17.26
C VAL A 24 -4.17 -7.98 -16.24
N PHE A 25 -4.42 -8.95 -15.35
CA PHE A 25 -3.42 -9.35 -14.35
C PHE A 25 -2.15 -9.91 -14.99
N LEU A 26 -2.29 -10.76 -16.00
CA LEU A 26 -1.16 -11.32 -16.74
C LEU A 26 -0.38 -10.24 -17.51
N LEU A 27 -1.06 -9.25 -18.09
CA LEU A 27 -0.37 -8.15 -18.75
C LEU A 27 0.46 -7.33 -17.74
N MET A 28 -0.08 -7.09 -16.55
CA MET A 28 0.62 -6.34 -15.50
C MET A 28 1.88 -7.05 -14.98
N THR A 29 1.84 -8.38 -14.84
CA THR A 29 3.02 -9.15 -14.42
C THR A 29 4.10 -9.13 -15.49
N ILE A 30 3.73 -9.27 -16.77
CA ILE A 30 4.66 -9.21 -17.89
C ILE A 30 5.32 -7.83 -17.99
N ILE A 31 4.53 -6.74 -17.90
CA ILE A 31 5.08 -5.37 -17.88
C ILE A 31 6.05 -5.23 -16.72
N PHE A 32 5.74 -5.82 -15.56
CA PHE A 32 6.63 -5.75 -14.40
C PHE A 32 7.96 -6.44 -14.63
N CYS A 33 7.93 -7.65 -15.18
CA CYS A 33 9.13 -8.40 -15.49
C CYS A 33 10.00 -7.67 -16.52
N PHE A 34 9.41 -6.98 -17.49
CA PHE A 34 10.18 -6.18 -18.45
C PHE A 34 10.87 -4.97 -17.81
N LEU A 35 10.17 -4.23 -16.95
CA LEU A 35 10.75 -3.07 -16.28
C LEU A 35 11.84 -3.47 -15.27
N SER A 36 11.64 -4.56 -14.52
CA SER A 36 12.60 -5.04 -13.51
C SER A 36 13.85 -5.69 -14.10
N LYS A 37 13.89 -5.96 -15.41
CA LYS A 37 15.08 -6.52 -16.07
C LYS A 37 16.30 -5.61 -15.95
N GLU A 38 16.09 -4.30 -15.82
CA GLU A 38 17.15 -3.29 -15.74
C GLU A 38 17.88 -3.30 -14.39
N ASP A 39 17.22 -3.71 -13.30
CA ASP A 39 17.73 -3.62 -11.93
C ASP A 39 18.61 -4.83 -11.50
N LEU A 40 18.89 -5.77 -12.41
CA LEU A 40 19.79 -6.95 -12.21
C LEU A 40 19.41 -7.91 -11.06
N SER A 41 18.28 -7.71 -10.38
CA SER A 41 17.84 -8.54 -9.26
C SER A 41 16.93 -9.71 -9.70
N TYR A 42 17.54 -10.67 -10.38
CA TYR A 42 16.83 -11.82 -10.96
C TYR A 42 16.09 -12.69 -9.92
N SER A 43 16.60 -12.85 -8.71
CA SER A 43 15.94 -13.65 -7.66
C SER A 43 14.58 -13.08 -7.26
N SER A 44 14.50 -11.77 -7.04
CA SER A 44 13.25 -11.07 -6.74
C SER A 44 12.25 -11.11 -7.89
N LEU A 45 12.74 -11.00 -9.13
CA LEU A 45 11.91 -11.04 -10.34
C LEU A 45 11.28 -12.42 -10.53
N ILE A 46 12.05 -13.49 -10.37
CA ILE A 46 11.55 -14.87 -10.45
C ILE A 46 10.52 -15.12 -9.34
N ASN A 47 10.80 -14.72 -8.10
CA ASN A 47 9.84 -14.86 -7.00
C ASN A 47 8.53 -14.13 -7.28
N TYR A 48 8.60 -12.90 -7.79
CA TYR A 48 7.43 -12.13 -8.18
C TYR A 48 6.62 -12.86 -9.26
N PHE A 49 7.27 -13.30 -10.34
CA PHE A 49 6.61 -13.96 -11.46
C PHE A 49 5.90 -15.25 -11.03
N VAL A 50 6.59 -16.13 -10.30
CA VAL A 50 6.03 -17.40 -9.84
C VAL A 50 4.81 -17.17 -8.93
N ILE A 51 4.90 -16.25 -7.97
CA ILE A 51 3.81 -15.99 -7.03
C ILE A 51 2.61 -15.35 -7.76
N GLN A 52 2.84 -14.39 -8.64
CA GLN A 52 1.75 -13.68 -9.31
C GLN A 52 1.02 -14.52 -10.37
N GLU A 53 1.75 -15.36 -11.12
CA GLU A 53 1.13 -16.24 -12.11
C GLU A 53 0.35 -17.38 -11.45
N THR A 54 0.91 -18.00 -10.39
CA THR A 54 0.18 -19.02 -9.63
C THR A 54 -1.11 -18.47 -9.04
N LEU A 55 -1.07 -17.27 -8.45
CA LEU A 55 -2.28 -16.57 -7.98
C LEU A 55 -3.23 -16.20 -9.14
N GLY A 56 -2.70 -15.90 -10.33
CA GLY A 56 -3.52 -15.64 -11.51
C GLY A 56 -4.33 -16.86 -11.93
N LEU A 57 -3.71 -18.03 -11.93
CA LEU A 57 -4.40 -19.28 -12.23
C LEU A 57 -5.42 -19.63 -11.14
N PHE A 58 -5.07 -19.45 -9.85
CA PHE A 58 -6.03 -19.65 -8.77
C PHE A 58 -7.27 -18.76 -8.89
N PHE A 59 -7.12 -17.53 -9.38
CA PHE A 59 -8.24 -16.62 -9.62
C PHE A 59 -9.27 -17.20 -10.61
N LEU A 60 -8.82 -17.90 -11.66
CA LEU A 60 -9.71 -18.55 -12.62
C LEU A 60 -10.39 -19.81 -12.06
N VAL A 61 -9.67 -20.57 -11.23
CA VAL A 61 -10.17 -21.83 -10.67
C VAL A 61 -11.26 -21.58 -9.62
N PHE A 62 -11.09 -20.56 -8.78
CA PHE A 62 -12.08 -20.25 -7.76
C PHE A 62 -13.25 -19.48 -8.36
N ASN A 63 -14.46 -20.06 -8.33
CA ASN A 63 -15.69 -19.38 -8.71
C ASN A 63 -16.46 -18.77 -7.50
N ALA A 64 -15.86 -18.78 -6.31
CA ALA A 64 -16.48 -18.22 -5.12
C ALA A 64 -15.96 -16.79 -4.88
N TYR A 65 -16.89 -15.82 -4.76
CA TYR A 65 -16.56 -14.40 -4.57
C TYR A 65 -15.57 -14.15 -3.41
N PHE A 66 -15.75 -14.82 -2.27
CA PHE A 66 -14.82 -14.64 -1.14
C PHE A 66 -13.39 -15.13 -1.46
N LEU A 67 -13.24 -16.28 -2.11
CA LEU A 67 -11.92 -16.81 -2.46
C LEU A 67 -11.26 -15.96 -3.55
N GLN A 68 -12.02 -15.51 -4.55
CA GLN A 68 -11.53 -14.56 -5.56
C GLN A 68 -11.05 -13.27 -4.91
N PHE A 69 -11.81 -12.72 -3.96
CA PHE A 69 -11.40 -11.55 -3.18
C PHE A 69 -10.07 -11.79 -2.46
N VAL A 70 -9.92 -12.92 -1.75
CA VAL A 70 -8.67 -13.26 -1.05
C VAL A 70 -7.48 -13.41 -2.02
N VAL A 71 -7.69 -13.99 -3.20
CA VAL A 71 -6.64 -14.12 -4.22
C VAL A 71 -6.20 -12.75 -4.73
N VAL A 72 -7.14 -11.84 -5.03
CA VAL A 72 -6.81 -10.48 -5.50
C VAL A 72 -6.12 -9.68 -4.39
N MET A 73 -6.55 -9.82 -3.14
CA MET A 73 -5.88 -9.26 -1.97
C MET A 73 -4.43 -9.71 -1.87
N MET A 74 -4.17 -11.01 -2.06
CA MET A 74 -2.81 -11.55 -2.06
C MET A 74 -1.99 -11.00 -3.23
N LYS A 75 -2.57 -10.89 -4.44
CA LYS A 75 -1.88 -10.30 -5.61
C LYS A 75 -1.48 -8.84 -5.39
N MET A 76 -2.37 -8.04 -4.82
CA MET A 76 -2.10 -6.63 -4.50
C MET A 76 -1.14 -6.47 -3.31
N GLY A 77 -0.87 -7.55 -2.56
CA GLY A 77 0.00 -7.55 -1.40
C GLY A 77 -0.65 -6.87 -0.19
N VAL A 78 -1.98 -6.98 -0.07
CA VAL A 78 -2.74 -6.43 1.05
C VAL A 78 -2.65 -7.39 2.24
N SER A 79 -2.51 -6.86 3.45
CA SER A 79 -2.42 -7.68 4.64
C SER A 79 -3.76 -8.40 4.91
N PRO A 80 -3.75 -9.59 5.56
CA PRO A 80 -2.66 -10.26 6.25
C PRO A 80 -1.69 -11.05 5.34
N LEU A 81 -1.93 -11.06 4.02
CA LEU A 81 -1.24 -11.92 3.06
C LEU A 81 -0.04 -11.23 2.39
N HIS A 82 0.54 -10.21 3.01
CA HIS A 82 1.56 -9.35 2.42
C HIS A 82 3.00 -9.89 2.56
N PHE A 83 3.22 -11.01 3.27
CA PHE A 83 4.57 -11.49 3.58
C PHE A 83 5.45 -11.73 2.34
N TRP A 84 4.86 -12.18 1.23
CA TRP A 84 5.60 -12.40 -0.01
C TRP A 84 6.20 -11.10 -0.57
N VAL A 85 5.58 -9.95 -0.28
CA VAL A 85 6.04 -8.65 -0.76
C VAL A 85 7.46 -8.35 -0.29
N PHE A 86 7.84 -8.75 0.94
CA PHE A 86 9.20 -8.56 1.45
C PHE A 86 10.25 -9.34 0.65
N SER A 87 9.89 -10.52 0.15
CA SER A 87 10.82 -11.35 -0.64
C SER A 87 11.15 -10.72 -2.01
N VAL A 88 10.22 -9.94 -2.56
CA VAL A 88 10.39 -9.27 -3.86
C VAL A 88 11.08 -7.93 -3.70
N THR A 89 10.54 -7.09 -2.81
CA THR A 89 10.94 -5.67 -2.69
C THR A 89 12.34 -5.43 -2.14
N ASN A 90 12.88 -6.35 -1.35
CA ASN A 90 14.24 -6.21 -0.83
C ASN A 90 15.31 -6.25 -1.93
N GLY A 91 15.04 -6.95 -3.05
CA GLY A 91 15.93 -6.98 -4.21
C GLY A 91 15.67 -5.86 -5.22
N LEU A 92 14.57 -5.11 -5.11
CA LEU A 92 14.24 -4.08 -6.08
C LEU A 92 15.05 -2.80 -5.85
N GLY A 93 15.45 -2.20 -6.97
CA GLY A 93 15.93 -0.84 -7.01
C GLY A 93 14.82 0.13 -6.65
N SER A 94 15.22 1.38 -6.56
CA SER A 94 14.42 2.45 -5.99
C SER A 94 13.19 2.86 -6.81
N LEU A 95 13.38 3.15 -8.10
CA LEU A 95 12.29 3.50 -9.01
C LEU A 95 11.33 2.33 -9.20
N MET A 96 11.87 1.11 -9.23
CA MET A 96 11.09 -0.12 -9.31
C MET A 96 10.28 -0.38 -8.04
N MET A 97 10.81 -0.03 -6.87
CA MET A 97 10.04 -0.08 -5.62
C MET A 97 8.86 0.90 -5.64
N MET A 98 9.06 2.14 -6.09
CA MET A 98 7.96 3.10 -6.25
C MET A 98 6.89 2.53 -7.18
N TRP A 99 7.30 2.00 -8.33
CA TRP A 99 6.39 1.45 -9.32
C TRP A 99 5.65 0.20 -8.82
N PHE A 100 6.34 -0.67 -8.06
CA PHE A 100 5.75 -1.83 -7.39
C PHE A 100 4.70 -1.43 -6.34
N LEU A 101 4.97 -0.40 -5.53
CA LEU A 101 4.04 -0.01 -4.46
C LEU A 101 2.83 0.79 -4.96
N THR A 102 2.92 1.39 -6.15
CA THR A 102 1.88 2.27 -6.71
C THR A 102 1.21 1.67 -7.96
N PHE A 103 1.88 1.71 -9.11
CA PHE A 103 1.32 1.35 -10.41
C PHE A 103 0.90 -0.11 -10.53
N GLN A 104 1.62 -1.02 -9.87
CA GLN A 104 1.20 -2.42 -9.86
C GLN A 104 -0.14 -2.63 -9.17
N LYS A 105 -0.44 -1.85 -8.14
CA LYS A 105 -1.65 -2.03 -7.34
C LYS A 105 -2.91 -1.45 -8.01
N MET A 106 -2.74 -0.51 -8.92
CA MET A 106 -3.83 0.20 -9.61
C MET A 106 -4.90 -0.70 -10.25
N PRO A 107 -4.58 -1.62 -11.17
CA PRO A 107 -5.60 -2.38 -11.89
C PRO A 107 -6.29 -3.46 -11.04
N PHE A 108 -5.70 -3.83 -9.89
CA PHE A 108 -6.34 -4.76 -8.95
C PHE A 108 -7.45 -4.08 -8.14
N PHE A 109 -7.34 -2.76 -7.92
CA PHE A 109 -8.28 -2.04 -7.08
C PHE A 109 -9.72 -2.05 -7.63
N PRO A 110 -10.00 -1.76 -8.92
CA PRO A 110 -11.35 -1.84 -9.48
C PRO A 110 -11.97 -3.24 -9.37
N VAL A 111 -11.15 -4.28 -9.54
CA VAL A 111 -11.60 -5.67 -9.39
C VAL A 111 -11.99 -5.96 -7.93
N LEU A 112 -11.24 -5.44 -6.94
CA LEU A 112 -11.59 -5.55 -5.53
C LEU A 112 -12.92 -4.87 -5.20
N ILE A 113 -13.19 -3.70 -5.79
CA ILE A 113 -14.47 -2.99 -5.64
C ILE A 113 -15.62 -3.88 -6.10
N GLN A 114 -15.47 -4.56 -7.24
CA GLN A 114 -16.54 -5.35 -7.86
C GLN A 114 -16.80 -6.71 -7.17
N ILE A 115 -15.76 -7.37 -6.65
CA ILE A 115 -15.85 -8.72 -6.03
C ILE A 115 -16.08 -8.64 -4.51
N PHE A 116 -16.20 -7.43 -3.96
CA PHE A 116 -16.24 -7.19 -2.53
C PHE A 116 -17.32 -7.98 -1.78
N ASN A 117 -16.96 -8.51 -0.60
CA ASN A 117 -17.87 -9.28 0.26
C ASN A 117 -17.78 -8.84 1.73
N TRP A 118 -18.93 -8.76 2.42
CA TRP A 118 -19.06 -8.37 3.82
C TRP A 118 -18.25 -9.22 4.80
N SER A 119 -18.03 -10.51 4.52
CA SER A 119 -17.22 -11.38 5.38
C SER A 119 -15.73 -10.96 5.42
N SER A 120 -15.27 -10.12 4.50
CA SER A 120 -13.89 -9.66 4.44
C SER A 120 -13.51 -8.58 5.46
N ILE A 121 -14.48 -7.98 6.17
CA ILE A 121 -14.21 -6.95 7.21
C ILE A 121 -13.21 -7.47 8.24
N LEU A 122 -13.51 -8.64 8.82
CA LEU A 122 -12.70 -9.22 9.89
C LEU A 122 -11.28 -9.55 9.41
N LEU A 123 -11.15 -9.98 8.15
CA LEU A 123 -9.87 -10.25 7.53
C LEU A 123 -9.05 -8.97 7.39
N LEU A 124 -9.65 -7.88 6.90
CA LEU A 124 -8.99 -6.58 6.76
C LEU A 124 -8.57 -6.00 8.13
N ILE A 125 -9.44 -6.08 9.14
CA ILE A 125 -9.14 -5.67 10.50
C ILE A 125 -7.96 -6.46 11.07
N SER A 126 -7.96 -7.79 10.92
CA SER A 126 -6.85 -8.65 11.38
C SER A 126 -5.53 -8.31 10.67
N GLY A 127 -5.61 -7.93 9.40
CA GLY A 127 -4.47 -7.45 8.62
C GLY A 127 -3.86 -6.18 9.20
N ILE A 128 -4.69 -5.21 9.59
CA ILE A 128 -4.23 -3.97 10.23
C ILE A 128 -3.51 -4.25 11.56
N VAL A 129 -4.05 -5.16 12.39
CA VAL A 129 -3.38 -5.59 13.63
C VAL A 129 -1.99 -6.13 13.33
N LEU A 130 -1.88 -7.02 12.34
CA LEU A 130 -0.60 -7.63 11.95
C LEU A 130 0.40 -6.59 11.44
N CYS A 131 -0.05 -5.60 10.67
CA CYS A 131 0.81 -4.50 10.24
C CYS A 131 1.36 -3.72 11.45
N PHE A 132 0.55 -3.40 12.46
CA PHE A 132 1.05 -2.71 13.65
C PHE A 132 2.04 -3.54 14.44
N VAL A 133 1.74 -4.83 14.66
CA VAL A 133 2.69 -5.74 15.31
C VAL A 133 4.02 -5.78 14.55
N GLN A 134 3.96 -5.79 13.21
CA GLN A 134 5.15 -5.80 12.39
C GLN A 134 5.93 -4.49 12.44
N LEU A 135 5.27 -3.32 12.49
CA LEU A 135 5.94 -2.03 12.60
C LEU A 135 6.83 -1.93 13.86
N PHE A 136 6.51 -2.66 14.94
CA PHE A 136 7.38 -2.72 16.13
C PHE A 136 8.70 -3.48 15.91
N LEU A 137 8.73 -4.44 14.99
CA LEU A 137 9.84 -5.38 14.84
C LEU A 137 10.81 -5.00 13.72
N LEU A 138 10.35 -4.21 12.74
CA LEU A 138 11.14 -3.91 11.55
C LEU A 138 12.28 -2.92 11.82
N LYS A 139 13.45 -3.20 11.22
CA LYS A 139 14.67 -2.40 11.37
C LYS A 139 15.17 -1.74 10.07
N GLY A 140 14.39 -1.74 8.98
CA GLY A 140 14.84 -1.17 7.69
C GLY A 140 13.79 -0.32 6.96
N TYR A 141 14.23 0.73 6.25
CA TYR A 141 13.36 1.68 5.53
C TYR A 141 12.47 1.02 4.50
N LYS A 142 13.07 0.18 3.65
CA LYS A 142 12.34 -0.49 2.57
C LYS A 142 11.16 -1.26 3.17
N ASN A 143 11.43 -2.03 4.23
CA ASN A 143 10.41 -2.78 4.96
C ASN A 143 9.37 -1.90 5.67
N MET A 144 9.79 -0.79 6.28
CA MET A 144 8.88 0.16 6.90
C MET A 144 7.92 0.79 5.89
N MET A 145 8.44 1.26 4.75
CA MET A 145 7.63 1.81 3.66
C MET A 145 6.62 0.79 3.17
N ILE A 146 7.05 -0.46 2.95
CA ILE A 146 6.16 -1.54 2.52
C ILE A 146 5.03 -1.72 3.52
N VAL A 147 5.33 -1.89 4.82
CA VAL A 147 4.28 -2.09 5.83
C VAL A 147 3.33 -0.91 5.89
N SER A 148 3.84 0.32 5.92
CA SER A 148 2.99 1.52 5.93
C SER A 148 2.09 1.61 4.69
N SER A 149 2.58 1.21 3.52
CA SER A 149 1.80 1.17 2.27
C SER A 149 0.75 0.05 2.27
N THR A 150 1.03 -1.09 2.91
CA THR A 150 0.04 -2.17 3.06
C THR A 150 -1.02 -1.80 4.08
N GLU A 151 -0.63 -1.05 5.11
CA GLU A 151 -1.55 -0.56 6.13
C GLU A 151 -2.55 0.44 5.53
N SER A 152 -2.07 1.49 4.84
CA SER A 152 -2.94 2.50 4.22
C SER A 152 -3.92 1.89 3.22
N LEU A 153 -3.49 0.89 2.45
CA LEU A 153 -4.38 0.17 1.53
C LEU A 153 -5.45 -0.64 2.24
N ASN A 154 -5.17 -1.26 3.40
CA ASN A 154 -6.24 -1.90 4.17
C ASN A 154 -7.29 -0.89 4.61
N TRP A 155 -6.88 0.30 5.06
CA TRP A 155 -7.80 1.35 5.48
C TRP A 155 -8.66 1.83 4.32
N ILE A 156 -8.07 2.01 3.13
CA ILE A 156 -8.82 2.34 1.91
C ILE A 156 -9.83 1.22 1.56
N LEU A 157 -9.43 -0.05 1.70
CA LEU A 157 -10.33 -1.17 1.42
C LEU A 157 -11.41 -1.37 2.48
N LEU A 158 -11.15 -1.03 3.75
CA LEU A 158 -12.19 -0.97 4.78
C LEU A 158 -13.25 0.09 4.45
N MET A 159 -12.90 1.13 3.70
CA MET A 159 -13.90 2.12 3.30
C MET A 159 -14.90 1.60 2.27
N LEU A 160 -14.59 0.49 1.59
CA LEU A 160 -15.50 -0.10 0.61
C LEU A 160 -16.81 -0.57 1.25
N PHE A 161 -16.82 -0.84 2.56
CA PHE A 161 -18.04 -1.20 3.29
C PHE A 161 -19.06 -0.05 3.36
N PHE A 162 -18.62 1.21 3.24
CA PHE A 162 -19.50 2.37 3.39
C PHE A 162 -19.91 2.96 2.07
N SER A 163 -18.91 3.34 1.29
CA SER A 163 -19.11 4.23 0.15
C SER A 163 -18.05 3.95 -0.90
N MET A 164 -18.52 3.45 -2.05
CA MET A 164 -17.64 3.18 -3.18
C MET A 164 -16.96 4.46 -3.72
N PHE A 165 -17.67 5.59 -3.75
CA PHE A 165 -17.10 6.84 -4.27
C PHE A 165 -15.93 7.35 -3.41
N ASP A 166 -16.07 7.30 -2.09
CA ASP A 166 -15.02 7.76 -1.17
C ASP A 166 -13.78 6.89 -1.27
N THR A 167 -13.94 5.59 -1.51
CA THR A 167 -12.80 4.70 -1.70
C THR A 167 -12.02 5.02 -2.96
N ILE A 168 -12.70 5.35 -4.06
CA ILE A 168 -12.06 5.74 -5.31
C ILE A 168 -11.31 7.07 -5.10
N PHE A 169 -11.93 8.03 -4.41
CA PHE A 169 -11.30 9.29 -4.07
C PHE A 169 -10.04 9.09 -3.21
N LEU A 170 -10.13 8.34 -2.11
CA LEU A 170 -8.99 8.06 -1.22
C LEU A 170 -7.89 7.26 -1.92
N PHE A 171 -8.25 6.34 -2.82
CA PHE A 171 -7.27 5.59 -3.59
C PHE A 171 -6.49 6.49 -4.56
N LEU A 172 -7.17 7.40 -5.27
CA LEU A 172 -6.52 8.38 -6.14
C LEU A 172 -5.64 9.35 -5.34
N TYR A 173 -6.12 9.81 -4.17
CA TYR A 173 -5.34 10.60 -3.22
C TYR A 173 -4.04 9.86 -2.84
N TYR A 174 -4.15 8.63 -2.35
CA TYR A 174 -3.01 7.80 -1.98
C TYR A 174 -2.03 7.61 -3.15
N PHE A 175 -2.55 7.27 -4.33
CA PHE A 175 -1.73 7.03 -5.52
C PHE A 175 -0.92 8.27 -5.91
N PHE A 176 -1.57 9.44 -5.98
CA PHE A 176 -0.91 10.68 -6.35
C PHE A 176 0.22 11.01 -5.39
N PHE A 177 -0.04 11.00 -4.09
CA PHE A 177 0.97 11.37 -3.11
C PHE A 177 2.13 10.37 -3.02
N MET A 178 1.87 9.07 -3.11
CA MET A 178 2.93 8.08 -3.11
C MET A 178 3.85 8.19 -4.33
N MET A 179 3.33 8.59 -5.50
CA MET A 179 4.19 8.86 -6.66
C MET A 179 5.16 10.02 -6.45
N PHE A 180 4.74 11.09 -5.77
CA PHE A 180 5.61 12.23 -5.51
C PHE A 180 6.62 11.95 -4.41
N LEU A 181 6.21 11.25 -3.36
CA LEU A 181 7.02 11.04 -2.18
C LEU A 181 8.17 10.04 -2.44
N MET A 182 7.86 8.89 -3.03
CA MET A 182 8.79 7.76 -3.14
C MET A 182 10.11 8.06 -3.87
N PRO A 183 10.18 8.84 -4.97
CA PRO A 183 11.44 9.14 -5.67
C PRO A 183 12.48 9.89 -4.80
N TYR A 184 12.03 10.69 -3.82
CA TYR A 184 12.95 11.40 -2.92
C TYR A 184 13.60 10.48 -1.89
N PHE A 185 12.95 9.35 -1.63
CA PHE A 185 13.25 8.49 -0.49
C PHE A 185 14.22 7.36 -0.81
N VAL A 186 14.68 7.39 -2.04
CA VAL A 186 15.19 6.26 -2.79
C VAL A 186 16.71 6.31 -2.87
N LYS A 187 17.32 7.45 -2.52
CA LYS A 187 18.76 7.71 -2.62
C LYS A 187 19.60 7.16 -1.46
N LYS A 188 19.01 6.48 -0.47
CA LYS A 188 19.75 6.03 0.71
C LYS A 188 19.50 4.55 0.98
N GLU A 189 20.39 3.72 0.45
CA GLU A 189 20.52 2.31 0.88
C GLU A 189 21.31 2.17 2.19
N GLY A 190 21.44 3.26 2.95
CA GLY A 190 22.05 3.27 4.26
C GLY A 190 21.11 2.71 5.33
N LEU A 191 21.69 2.30 6.46
CA LEU A 191 20.97 1.89 7.67
C LEU A 191 20.34 3.07 8.41
N PHE A 192 20.47 4.32 7.92
CA PHE A 192 20.24 5.55 8.71
C PHE A 192 18.89 6.27 8.49
N PHE A 193 18.23 6.44 9.66
CA PHE A 193 16.95 7.08 10.00
C PHE A 193 16.77 8.48 9.42
N ASN A 194 16.34 8.71 8.16
CA ASN A 194 15.89 10.08 7.87
C ASN A 194 14.62 10.37 8.69
N TRP A 195 14.63 11.43 9.49
CA TRP A 195 13.54 11.78 10.39
C TRP A 195 12.26 12.12 9.63
N GLU A 196 12.39 12.92 8.56
CA GLU A 196 11.26 13.36 7.73
C GLU A 196 10.49 12.15 7.20
N MET A 197 11.21 11.13 6.74
CA MET A 197 10.68 9.88 6.20
C MET A 197 9.81 9.13 7.18
N VAL A 198 10.38 8.89 8.35
CA VAL A 198 9.71 8.10 9.38
C VAL A 198 8.45 8.85 9.82
N LEU A 199 8.49 10.18 9.90
CA LEU A 199 7.33 10.99 10.26
C LEU A 199 6.20 10.92 9.21
N VAL A 200 6.50 10.97 7.90
CA VAL A 200 5.46 10.80 6.86
C VAL A 200 4.74 9.48 6.99
N PHE A 201 5.51 8.41 7.16
CA PHE A 201 4.96 7.07 7.15
C PHE A 201 4.34 6.67 8.50
N MET A 202 4.77 7.27 9.62
CA MET A 202 4.28 6.95 10.97
C MET A 202 3.08 7.74 11.46
N ASN A 203 2.12 8.05 10.59
CA ASN A 203 0.82 8.60 11.00
C ASN A 203 0.91 9.91 11.79
N VAL A 204 1.96 10.69 11.59
CA VAL A 204 2.07 12.05 12.15
C VAL A 204 0.94 12.89 11.57
N PRO A 205 0.36 13.84 12.33
CA PRO A 205 -0.66 14.74 11.81
C PRO A 205 -0.24 15.42 10.50
N LEU A 206 -1.21 15.65 9.62
CA LEU A 206 -1.07 16.28 8.30
C LEU A 206 -0.31 15.45 7.23
N THR A 207 -0.02 14.18 7.49
CA THR A 207 0.59 13.27 6.51
C THR A 207 -0.45 12.43 5.76
N VAL A 208 -0.07 11.87 4.61
CA VAL A 208 -0.94 11.03 3.75
C VAL A 208 -1.62 9.92 4.54
N ASN A 209 -0.86 9.15 5.34
CA ASN A 209 -1.39 8.02 6.09
C ASN A 209 -2.38 8.46 7.18
N PHE A 210 -2.14 9.63 7.79
CA PHE A 210 -3.04 10.19 8.79
C PHE A 210 -4.37 10.63 8.17
N PHE A 211 -4.35 11.30 7.01
CA PHE A 211 -5.58 11.73 6.33
C PHE A 211 -6.45 10.55 5.89
N ILE A 212 -5.85 9.51 5.32
CA ILE A 212 -6.57 8.29 4.94
C ILE A 212 -7.30 7.72 6.16
N LYS A 213 -6.63 7.67 7.32
CA LYS A 213 -7.23 7.15 8.56
C LYS A 213 -8.36 8.02 9.07
N ILE A 214 -8.16 9.34 9.19
CA ILE A 214 -9.21 10.22 9.69
C ILE A 214 -10.45 10.15 8.80
N PHE A 215 -10.27 10.23 7.47
CA PHE A 215 -11.39 10.14 6.55
C PHE A 215 -12.08 8.79 6.70
N SER A 216 -11.29 7.70 6.80
CA SER A 216 -11.87 6.38 6.97
C SER A 216 -12.63 6.21 8.28
N LEU A 217 -12.13 6.81 9.37
CA LEU A 217 -12.78 6.78 10.67
C LEU A 217 -14.07 7.58 10.67
N PHE A 218 -14.14 8.72 9.99
CA PHE A 218 -15.35 9.54 9.92
C PHE A 218 -16.54 8.74 9.38
N GLU A 219 -16.32 7.94 8.34
CA GLU A 219 -17.35 7.06 7.79
C GLU A 219 -17.60 5.83 8.68
N LEU A 220 -16.54 5.23 9.25
CA LEU A 220 -16.68 4.15 10.23
C LEU A 220 -17.47 4.56 11.48
N PHE A 221 -17.43 5.84 11.89
CA PHE A 221 -18.21 6.36 13.02
C PHE A 221 -19.72 6.28 12.80
N LYS A 222 -20.17 6.11 11.55
CA LYS A 222 -21.58 5.85 11.25
C LYS A 222 -21.99 4.42 11.63
N LEU A 223 -21.05 3.49 11.81
CA LEU A 223 -21.37 2.19 12.39
C LEU A 223 -21.40 2.27 13.90
N GLU A 224 -22.53 1.87 14.46
CA GLU A 224 -22.62 1.52 15.85
C GLU A 224 -22.12 0.09 16.06
N GLY A 225 -21.33 -0.15 17.11
CA GLY A 225 -21.05 -1.50 17.60
C GLY A 225 -19.60 -1.81 17.97
N ILE A 226 -19.34 -3.10 18.18
CA ILE A 226 -18.05 -3.63 18.65
C ILE A 226 -16.92 -3.37 17.63
N ILE A 227 -17.25 -3.34 16.34
CA ILE A 227 -16.28 -3.06 15.27
C ILE A 227 -15.69 -1.66 15.45
N LEU A 228 -16.52 -0.66 15.74
CA LEU A 228 -16.05 0.70 16.01
C LEU A 228 -15.09 0.75 17.19
N LEU A 229 -15.44 0.08 18.30
CA LEU A 229 -14.59 0.03 19.49
C LEU A 229 -13.23 -0.60 19.18
N LEU A 230 -13.22 -1.67 18.37
CA LEU A 230 -11.99 -2.30 17.93
C LEU A 230 -11.16 -1.36 17.04
N MET A 231 -11.79 -0.64 16.11
CA MET A 231 -11.11 0.34 15.26
C MET A 231 -10.49 1.48 16.09
N MET A 232 -11.18 1.95 17.13
CA MET A 232 -10.62 2.95 18.05
C MET A 232 -9.42 2.41 18.84
N PHE A 233 -9.43 1.13 19.23
CA PHE A 233 -8.27 0.48 19.83
C PHE A 233 -7.08 0.38 18.84
N LEU A 234 -7.34 0.10 17.56
CA LEU A 234 -6.30 0.09 16.52
C LEU A 234 -5.63 1.46 16.37
N MET A 235 -6.38 2.55 16.51
CA MET A 235 -5.80 3.89 16.50
C MET A 235 -4.83 4.11 17.67
N PHE A 236 -5.11 3.56 18.85
CA PHE A 236 -4.15 3.61 19.95
C PHE A 236 -2.85 2.85 19.62
N MET A 237 -2.94 1.69 18.97
CA MET A 237 -1.76 0.93 18.53
C MET A 237 -0.88 1.74 17.55
N THR A 238 -1.48 2.58 16.69
CA THR A 238 -0.71 3.48 15.81
C THR A 238 0.16 4.44 16.60
N ALA A 239 -0.36 5.04 17.67
CA ALA A 239 0.37 5.98 18.51
C ALA A 239 1.53 5.31 19.23
N ILE A 240 1.34 4.07 19.70
CA ILE A 240 2.43 3.29 20.30
C ILE A 240 3.52 3.02 19.25
N SER A 241 3.16 2.63 18.03
CA SER A 241 4.14 2.38 16.97
C SER A 241 4.97 3.62 16.62
N LEU A 242 4.34 4.80 16.58
CA LEU A 242 5.03 6.08 16.43
C LEU A 242 6.00 6.31 17.59
N SER A 243 5.58 6.08 18.84
CA SER A 243 6.44 6.31 20.01
C SER A 243 7.72 5.47 19.98
N VAL A 244 7.63 4.19 19.60
CA VAL A 244 8.79 3.29 19.51
C VAL A 244 9.76 3.78 18.43
N TRP A 245 9.24 4.24 17.30
CA TRP A 245 10.07 4.76 16.22
C TRP A 245 10.73 6.10 16.54
N MET A 246 10.04 6.98 17.27
CA MET A 246 10.64 8.22 17.76
C MET A 246 11.81 7.93 18.72
N VAL A 247 11.69 6.91 19.57
CA VAL A 247 12.81 6.47 20.43
C VAL A 247 13.95 5.92 19.58
N ASN A 248 13.68 5.04 18.61
CA ASN A 248 14.72 4.48 17.74
C ASN A 248 15.48 5.58 16.98
N LEU A 249 14.75 6.55 16.41
CA LEU A 249 15.31 7.71 15.72
C LEU A 249 16.24 8.54 16.60
N SER A 250 15.87 8.73 17.88
CA SER A 250 16.66 9.55 18.81
C SER A 250 18.05 8.98 19.08
N THR A 251 18.20 7.67 18.96
CA THR A 251 19.47 6.98 19.23
C THR A 251 20.45 6.98 18.05
N ILE A 252 19.98 7.28 16.84
CA ILE A 252 20.72 7.08 15.57
C ILE A 252 20.91 8.42 14.83
N ILE A 253 21.32 9.48 15.53
CA ILE A 253 21.48 10.80 14.93
C ILE A 253 22.85 10.91 14.25
N GLU A 254 22.90 10.68 12.94
CA GLU A 254 24.00 11.16 12.10
C GLU A 254 23.69 12.54 11.49
N LYS A 255 24.55 13.52 11.76
CA LYS A 255 24.42 14.93 11.31
C LYS A 255 24.47 15.10 9.79
N SER A 256 24.99 14.13 9.05
CA SER A 256 25.17 14.18 7.59
C SER A 256 23.87 14.02 6.79
N GLU A 257 22.78 13.62 7.45
CA GLU A 257 21.56 13.18 6.75
C GLU A 257 20.47 14.24 6.61
N LEU A 258 20.57 15.37 7.32
CA LEU A 258 19.56 16.44 7.37
C LEU A 258 19.46 17.27 6.08
N ASN A 259 20.31 17.01 5.08
CA ASN A 259 20.55 17.93 3.97
C ASN A 259 20.20 17.35 2.59
N SER A 260 19.06 16.66 2.47
CA SER A 260 18.56 16.21 1.17
C SER A 260 17.45 17.11 0.64
N GLY A 261 17.80 18.12 -0.16
CA GLY A 261 16.97 18.73 -1.21
C GLY A 261 15.49 18.97 -0.87
N THR A 262 15.24 19.66 0.23
CA THR A 262 13.98 19.64 0.99
C THR A 262 12.85 20.54 0.45
N ILE A 263 13.11 21.41 -0.53
CA ILE A 263 12.13 22.43 -0.96
C ILE A 263 10.88 21.82 -1.59
N PHE A 264 11.03 20.83 -2.49
CA PHE A 264 9.88 20.19 -3.13
C PHE A 264 9.05 19.37 -2.14
N TYR A 265 9.70 18.68 -1.21
CA TYR A 265 9.03 17.93 -0.17
C TYR A 265 8.20 18.85 0.76
N TYR A 266 8.78 19.98 1.18
CA TYR A 266 8.07 21.01 1.95
C TYR A 266 6.95 21.70 1.16
N MET A 267 6.96 21.65 -0.18
CA MET A 267 5.81 22.08 -0.99
C MET A 267 4.73 21.01 -1.11
N VAL A 268 5.11 19.72 -1.17
CA VAL A 268 4.14 18.62 -1.31
C VAL A 268 3.34 18.42 -0.01
N LEU A 269 3.97 18.56 1.17
CA LEU A 269 3.28 18.44 2.46
C LEU A 269 2.04 19.35 2.61
N PRO A 270 2.09 20.67 2.39
CA PRO A 270 0.91 21.52 2.48
C PRO A 270 -0.12 21.21 1.38
N LEU A 271 0.32 20.77 0.19
CA LEU A 271 -0.59 20.31 -0.86
C LEU A 271 -1.39 19.06 -0.42
N MET A 272 -0.87 18.23 0.50
CA MET A 272 -1.61 17.09 1.06
C MET A 272 -2.87 17.51 1.79
N VAL A 273 -2.82 18.65 2.49
CA VAL A 273 -3.97 19.18 3.25
C VAL A 273 -4.99 19.78 2.30
N LEU A 274 -4.52 20.53 1.29
CA LEU A 274 -5.39 21.24 0.35
C LEU A 274 -6.26 20.32 -0.51
N MET A 275 -5.81 19.09 -0.80
CA MET A 275 -6.58 18.14 -1.60
C MET A 275 -7.71 17.46 -0.81
N VAL A 276 -7.67 17.53 0.52
CA VAL A 276 -8.67 16.91 1.41
C VAL A 276 -9.76 17.90 1.83
N VAL A 277 -9.44 19.20 1.85
CA VAL A 277 -10.40 20.30 2.11
C VAL A 277 -11.22 20.58 0.85
#